data_AF-A0A5C4NM49-F1
#
_entry.id   AF-A0A5C4NM49-F1
#
_cell.length_a   1.000
_cell.length_b   1.000
_cell.length_c   1.000
_cell.angle_alpha   90.00
_cell.angle_beta   90.00
_cell.angle_gamma   90.00
#
_symmetry.space_group_name_H-M   'P 1'
#
loop_
_entity.id
_entity.type
_entity.pdbx_description
1 polymer ?
#
loop_
_entity_poly.entity_id
_entity_poly.type
_entity_poly.pdbx_seq_one_letter_code
_entity_poly.pdbx_strand_id
1 'polypeptide(L)'
;MQQLTELEIAVFQLRMGFAPADRCVDWAVERLRLDQEGDDLEIVLLASARGVEEVLPLADVIIERYRGAQRLDQQFLAGKYIVELRAAYLAGRESVQSLDAILTRLYPALAYPDWLVMLSRNCEYATDVADFEQPFEDEFRYIASLWAQAESLAAFEREYSRKTSNGHDIR
;
A
#
# COMPACT_ATOMS: atom_id res chain seq x y z
N MET A 1 -1.71 -16.36 7.57
CA MET A 1 -2.63 -15.26 7.19
C MET A 1 -1.92 -13.93 6.99
N GLN A 2 -1.12 -13.41 7.95
CA GLN A 2 -0.33 -12.17 7.74
C GLN A 2 0.57 -12.23 6.50
N GLN A 3 1.25 -13.36 6.27
CA GLN A 3 2.12 -13.51 5.10
C GLN A 3 1.36 -13.43 3.77
N LEU A 4 0.11 -13.91 3.68
CA LEU A 4 -0.67 -13.77 2.43
C LEU A 4 -1.07 -12.31 2.16
N THR A 5 -1.26 -11.52 3.23
CA THR A 5 -1.48 -10.09 3.11
C THR A 5 -0.26 -9.38 2.51
N GLU A 6 0.96 -9.81 2.84
CA GLU A 6 2.18 -9.27 2.23
C GLU A 6 2.23 -9.52 0.72
N LEU A 7 1.84 -10.72 0.27
CA LEU A 7 1.74 -11.01 -1.16
C LEU A 7 0.68 -10.15 -1.85
N GLU A 8 -0.50 -9.97 -1.26
CA GLU A 8 -1.54 -9.10 -1.83
C GLU A 8 -1.12 -7.63 -1.90
N ILE A 9 -0.37 -7.14 -0.90
CA ILE A 9 0.22 -5.80 -0.92
C ILE A 9 1.24 -5.70 -2.06
N ALA A 10 2.12 -6.69 -2.23
CA ALA A 10 3.10 -6.71 -3.31
C ALA A 10 2.43 -6.74 -4.70
N VAL A 11 1.39 -7.58 -4.88
CA VAL A 11 0.59 -7.63 -6.10
C VAL A 11 -0.12 -6.31 -6.38
N PHE A 12 -0.70 -5.69 -5.34
CA PHE A 12 -1.32 -4.38 -5.46
C PHE A 12 -0.32 -3.33 -5.97
N GLN A 13 0.84 -3.22 -5.33
CA GLN A 13 1.89 -2.29 -5.73
C GLN A 13 2.40 -2.58 -7.15
N LEU A 14 2.57 -3.85 -7.51
CA LEU A 14 3.00 -4.27 -8.84
C LEU A 14 1.99 -3.87 -9.93
N ARG A 15 0.70 -4.14 -9.73
CA ARG A 15 -0.37 -3.76 -10.66
C ARG A 15 -0.47 -2.25 -10.85
N MET A 16 -0.22 -1.50 -9.79
CA MET A 16 -0.18 -0.05 -9.83
C MET A 16 1.13 0.50 -10.42
N GLY A 17 2.13 -0.35 -10.69
CA GLY A 17 3.43 0.08 -11.17
C GLY A 17 4.20 0.91 -10.15
N PHE A 18 4.03 0.61 -8.86
CA PHE A 18 4.72 1.25 -7.74
C PHE A 18 5.89 0.41 -7.21
N ALA A 19 5.89 -0.89 -7.46
CA ALA A 19 6.96 -1.79 -7.03
C ALA A 19 7.35 -2.77 -8.14
N PRO A 20 8.61 -3.25 -8.15
CA PRO A 20 9.05 -4.28 -9.08
C PRO A 20 8.39 -5.63 -8.75
N ALA A 21 8.37 -6.51 -9.74
CA ALA A 21 7.83 -7.87 -9.61
C ALA A 21 8.58 -8.71 -8.55
N ASP A 22 9.85 -8.36 -8.31
CA ASP A 22 10.75 -9.04 -7.39
C ASP A 22 10.19 -9.12 -5.96
N ARG A 23 9.35 -8.18 -5.49
CA ARG A 23 8.73 -8.31 -4.15
C ARG A 23 7.85 -9.55 -4.02
N CYS A 24 7.14 -9.95 -5.06
CA CYS A 24 6.32 -11.17 -5.04
C CYS A 24 7.21 -12.43 -5.10
N VAL A 25 8.33 -12.35 -5.81
CA VAL A 25 9.33 -13.43 -5.91
C VAL A 25 10.02 -13.63 -4.57
N ASP A 26 10.49 -12.56 -3.93
CA ASP A 26 11.13 -12.57 -2.62
C ASP A 26 10.20 -13.16 -1.55
N TRP A 27 8.92 -12.82 -1.61
CA TRP A 27 7.91 -13.44 -0.76
C TRP A 27 7.88 -14.97 -0.93
N ALA A 28 7.82 -15.46 -2.16
CA ALA A 28 7.77 -16.89 -2.44
C ALA A 28 9.07 -17.60 -2.03
N VAL A 29 10.23 -16.99 -2.28
CA VAL A 29 11.54 -17.51 -1.84
C VAL A 29 11.58 -17.66 -0.32
N GLU A 30 11.08 -16.66 0.43
CA GLU A 30 11.05 -16.74 1.89
C GLU A 30 10.06 -17.82 2.38
N ARG A 31 8.92 -18.03 1.71
CA ARG A 31 8.00 -19.15 2.02
C ARG A 31 8.70 -20.50 1.90
N LEU A 32 9.44 -20.70 0.81
CA LEU A 32 10.20 -21.94 0.56
C LEU A 32 11.34 -22.11 1.58
N ARG A 33 12.06 -21.03 1.90
CA ARG A 33 13.15 -21.05 2.88
C ARG A 33 12.69 -21.49 4.27
N LEU A 34 11.46 -21.11 4.65
CA LEU A 34 10.88 -21.44 5.95
C LEU A 34 10.25 -22.84 6.01
N ASP A 35 10.22 -23.59 4.89
CA ASP A 35 9.60 -24.92 4.77
C ASP A 35 8.12 -24.95 5.22
N GLN A 36 7.40 -23.84 5.02
CA GLN A 36 6.05 -23.64 5.54
C GLN A 36 4.92 -24.04 4.58
N GLU A 37 5.23 -24.39 3.32
CA GLU A 37 4.24 -24.67 2.26
C GLU A 37 4.52 -25.97 1.47
N GLY A 38 5.59 -26.71 1.78
CA GLY A 38 5.93 -27.97 1.11
C GLY A 38 6.13 -27.84 -0.41
N ASP A 39 5.50 -28.73 -1.18
CA ASP A 39 5.59 -28.85 -2.65
C ASP A 39 4.53 -28.02 -3.40
N ASP A 40 4.05 -26.88 -2.86
CA ASP A 40 3.13 -26.02 -3.62
C ASP A 40 3.82 -25.52 -4.90
N LEU A 41 3.43 -26.10 -6.03
CA LEU A 41 4.04 -25.88 -7.32
C LEU A 41 3.96 -24.41 -7.73
N GLU A 42 2.86 -23.72 -7.45
CA GLU A 42 2.69 -22.31 -7.80
C GLU A 42 3.62 -21.41 -6.98
N ILE A 43 3.85 -21.74 -5.71
CA ILE A 43 4.84 -21.01 -4.89
C ILE A 43 6.27 -21.26 -5.42
N VAL A 44 6.60 -22.50 -5.80
CA VAL A 44 7.89 -22.83 -6.43
C VAL A 44 8.07 -22.08 -7.75
N LEU A 45 7.04 -22.06 -8.60
CA LEU A 45 7.06 -21.33 -9.87
C LEU A 45 7.20 -19.83 -9.64
N LEU A 46 6.48 -19.25 -8.68
CA LEU A 46 6.56 -17.83 -8.35
C LEU A 46 7.97 -17.43 -7.88
N ALA A 47 8.64 -18.28 -7.09
CA ALA A 47 10.02 -18.05 -6.65
C ALA A 47 11.02 -18.02 -7.82
N SER A 48 10.67 -18.62 -8.97
CA SER A 48 11.50 -18.64 -10.18
C SER A 48 11.05 -17.65 -11.27
N ALA A 49 9.87 -17.04 -11.11
CA ALA A 49 9.23 -16.20 -12.12
C ALA A 49 10.07 -14.96 -12.46
N ARG A 50 9.90 -14.45 -13.68
CA ARG A 50 10.59 -13.28 -14.20
C ARG A 50 9.62 -12.29 -14.80
N GLY A 51 9.66 -11.07 -14.28
CA GLY A 51 8.85 -9.97 -14.79
C GLY A 51 7.37 -10.09 -14.46
N VAL A 52 6.62 -9.07 -14.87
CA VAL A 52 5.22 -8.87 -14.46
C VAL A 52 4.29 -9.95 -15.04
N GLU A 53 4.55 -10.37 -16.29
CA GLU A 53 3.68 -11.30 -17.03
C GLU A 53 3.66 -12.71 -16.43
N GLU A 54 4.76 -13.15 -15.83
CA GLU A 54 4.82 -14.45 -15.12
C GLU A 54 4.37 -14.32 -13.67
N VAL A 55 4.77 -13.24 -12.98
CA VAL A 55 4.51 -13.05 -11.55
C VAL A 55 3.03 -12.87 -11.25
N LEU A 56 2.31 -12.03 -12.01
CA LEU A 56 0.91 -11.71 -11.68
C LEU A 56 -0.02 -12.94 -11.75
N PRO A 57 -0.02 -13.75 -12.82
CA PRO A 57 -0.88 -14.93 -12.88
C PRO A 57 -0.62 -15.92 -11.75
N LEU A 58 0.66 -16.16 -11.42
CA LEU A 58 1.03 -17.08 -10.34
C LEU A 58 0.58 -16.55 -8.98
N ALA A 59 0.86 -15.28 -8.68
CA ALA A 59 0.44 -14.66 -7.44
C ALA A 59 -1.09 -14.64 -7.31
N ASP A 60 -1.82 -14.39 -8.39
CA ASP A 60 -3.29 -14.42 -8.39
C ASP A 60 -3.85 -15.82 -8.09
N VAL A 61 -3.25 -16.87 -8.65
CA VAL A 61 -3.65 -18.26 -8.38
C VAL A 61 -3.40 -18.62 -6.92
N ILE A 62 -2.25 -18.24 -6.37
CA ILE A 62 -1.92 -18.45 -4.95
C ILE A 62 -2.94 -17.71 -4.08
N ILE A 63 -3.15 -16.41 -4.30
CA ILE A 63 -4.10 -15.62 -3.51
C ILE A 63 -5.51 -16.22 -3.58
N GLU A 64 -5.96 -16.62 -4.78
CA GLU A 64 -7.27 -17.23 -4.96
C GLU A 64 -7.38 -18.58 -4.23
N ARG A 65 -6.34 -19.41 -4.27
CA ARG A 65 -6.33 -20.71 -3.59
C ARG A 65 -6.43 -20.56 -2.07
N TYR A 66 -5.65 -19.66 -1.49
CA TYR A 66 -5.53 -19.55 -0.04
C TYR A 66 -6.57 -18.62 0.59
N ARG A 67 -7.09 -17.64 -0.15
CA ARG A 67 -8.05 -16.65 0.35
C ARG A 67 -9.43 -16.70 -0.34
N GLY A 68 -9.48 -17.17 -1.58
CA GLY A 68 -10.71 -17.26 -2.39
C GLY A 68 -11.48 -15.94 -2.41
N ALA A 69 -12.79 -16.03 -2.15
CA ALA A 69 -13.71 -14.89 -2.11
C ALA A 69 -13.42 -13.86 -0.99
N GLN A 70 -12.49 -14.12 -0.07
CA GLN A 70 -12.14 -13.20 1.02
C GLN A 70 -11.01 -12.23 0.65
N ARG A 71 -10.81 -11.92 -0.64
CA ARG A 71 -9.77 -10.98 -1.08
C ARG A 71 -9.82 -9.66 -0.31
N LEU A 72 -8.66 -9.10 -0.06
CA LEU A 72 -8.56 -7.83 0.65
C LEU A 72 -9.12 -6.68 -0.18
N ASP A 73 -9.78 -5.77 0.52
CA ASP A 73 -10.27 -4.53 -0.06
C ASP A 73 -9.11 -3.68 -0.61
N GLN A 74 -9.30 -3.07 -1.78
CA GLN A 74 -8.26 -2.28 -2.45
C GLN A 74 -7.84 -1.06 -1.64
N GLN A 75 -8.78 -0.41 -0.94
CA GLN A 75 -8.45 0.71 -0.06
C GLN A 75 -7.68 0.22 1.18
N PHE A 76 -7.97 -0.98 1.69
CA PHE A 76 -7.18 -1.57 2.76
C PHE A 76 -5.73 -1.82 2.32
N LEU A 77 -5.52 -2.40 1.13
CA LEU A 77 -4.18 -2.61 0.57
C LEU A 77 -3.44 -1.29 0.34
N ALA A 78 -4.13 -0.28 -0.21
CA ALA A 78 -3.59 1.06 -0.36
C ALA A 78 -3.23 1.69 0.98
N GLY A 79 -4.07 1.53 1.99
CA GLY A 79 -3.81 2.00 3.34
C GLY A 79 -2.53 1.42 3.94
N LYS A 80 -2.30 0.11 3.77
CA LYS A 80 -1.03 -0.52 4.16
C LYS A 80 0.15 0.01 3.35
N TYR A 81 -0.04 0.28 2.07
CA TYR A 81 1.00 0.92 1.26
C TYR A 81 1.32 2.35 1.72
N ILE A 82 0.34 3.14 2.18
CA ILE A 82 0.56 4.46 2.78
C ILE A 82 1.46 4.37 4.03
N VAL A 83 1.34 3.30 4.83
CA VAL A 83 2.24 3.05 5.97
C VAL A 83 3.67 2.80 5.50
N GLU A 84 3.86 1.98 4.45
CA GLU A 84 5.18 1.73 3.87
C GLU A 84 5.80 3.00 3.28
N LEU A 85 5.01 3.79 2.54
CA LEU A 85 5.43 5.09 2.00
C LEU A 85 5.87 6.04 3.09
N ARG A 86 5.16 6.07 4.23
CA ARG A 86 5.56 6.91 5.36
C ARG A 86 6.91 6.49 5.93
N ALA A 87 7.14 5.20 6.09
CA ALA A 87 8.42 4.69 6.56
C ALA A 87 9.55 4.98 5.56
N ALA A 88 9.29 4.88 4.26
CA ALA A 88 10.24 5.22 3.21
C ALA A 88 10.58 6.71 3.17
N TYR A 89 9.57 7.58 3.32
CA TYR A 89 9.72 9.03 3.43
C TYR A 89 10.57 9.43 4.64
N LEU A 90 10.26 8.91 5.83
CA LEU A 90 11.05 9.16 7.04
C LEU A 90 12.51 8.64 6.93
N ALA A 91 12.74 7.62 6.11
CA ALA A 91 14.07 7.10 5.82
C ALA A 91 14.80 7.85 4.69
N GLY A 92 14.18 8.90 4.12
CA GLY A 92 14.74 9.67 2.99
C GLY A 92 14.76 8.92 1.66
N ARG A 93 14.03 7.80 1.53
CA ARG A 93 13.91 7.04 0.28
C ARG A 93 12.81 7.57 -0.62
N GLU A 94 11.82 8.22 -0.03
CA GLU A 94 10.77 8.96 -0.74
C GLU A 94 10.87 10.45 -0.40
N SER A 95 10.44 11.28 -1.34
CA SER A 95 10.38 12.74 -1.25
C SER A 95 8.93 13.19 -1.38
N VAL A 96 8.62 14.44 -1.02
CA VAL A 96 7.27 15.00 -1.24
C VAL A 96 6.88 14.91 -2.73
N GLN A 97 7.82 15.14 -3.65
CA GLN A 97 7.56 15.06 -5.08
C GLN A 97 7.25 13.63 -5.56
N SER A 98 7.98 12.63 -5.06
CA SER A 98 7.69 11.23 -5.43
C SER A 98 6.40 10.74 -4.79
N LEU A 99 6.08 11.18 -3.58
CA LEU A 99 4.81 10.89 -2.92
C LEU A 99 3.64 11.52 -3.66
N ASP A 100 3.74 12.79 -4.09
CA ASP A 100 2.71 13.45 -4.88
C ASP A 100 2.40 12.67 -6.17
N ALA A 101 3.43 12.25 -6.92
CA ALA A 101 3.26 11.45 -8.13
C ALA A 101 2.54 10.12 -7.86
N ILE A 102 2.81 9.48 -6.72
CA ILE A 102 2.16 8.23 -6.29
C ILE A 102 0.71 8.50 -5.88
N LEU A 103 0.46 9.50 -5.03
CA LEU A 103 -0.85 9.86 -4.52
C LEU A 103 -1.80 10.31 -5.65
N THR A 104 -1.30 11.12 -6.59
CA THR A 104 -2.02 11.56 -7.79
C THR A 104 -2.51 10.38 -8.65
N ARG A 105 -1.75 9.28 -8.70
CA ARG A 105 -2.16 8.05 -9.42
C ARG A 105 -3.08 7.17 -8.58
N LEU A 106 -2.82 7.07 -7.28
CA LEU A 106 -3.54 6.21 -6.35
C LEU A 106 -4.98 6.70 -6.10
N TYR A 107 -5.16 8.01 -5.93
CA TYR A 107 -6.42 8.62 -5.56
C TYR A 107 -7.59 8.32 -6.53
N PRO A 108 -7.46 8.54 -7.86
CA PRO A 108 -8.51 8.15 -8.81
C PRO A 108 -8.65 6.63 -8.96
N ALA A 109 -7.56 5.87 -8.84
CA ALA A 109 -7.61 4.40 -8.94
C ALA A 109 -8.44 3.76 -7.82
N LEU A 110 -8.55 4.42 -6.67
CA LEU A 110 -9.39 4.01 -5.54
C LEU A 110 -10.79 4.63 -5.57
N ALA A 111 -11.20 5.27 -6.67
CA ALA A 111 -12.47 5.98 -6.81
C ALA A 111 -12.64 7.12 -5.77
N TYR A 112 -11.58 7.88 -5.52
CA TYR A 112 -11.59 9.11 -4.72
C TYR A 112 -12.07 8.94 -3.28
N PRO A 113 -11.44 8.09 -2.46
CA PRO A 113 -11.90 7.87 -1.09
C PRO A 113 -11.68 9.11 -0.21
N ASP A 114 -12.67 9.42 0.63
CA ASP A 114 -12.70 10.61 1.49
C ASP A 114 -11.45 10.76 2.39
N TRP A 115 -10.82 9.66 2.79
CA TRP A 115 -9.65 9.67 3.68
C TRP A 115 -8.35 10.06 2.98
N LEU A 116 -8.30 10.01 1.64
CA LEU A 116 -7.11 10.31 0.86
C LEU A 116 -7.10 11.74 0.31
N VAL A 117 -8.24 12.45 0.40
CA VAL A 117 -8.43 13.80 -0.12
C VAL A 117 -7.40 14.77 0.44
N MET A 118 -7.37 14.93 1.77
CA MET A 118 -6.52 15.92 2.43
C MET A 118 -5.05 15.56 2.30
N LEU A 119 -4.71 14.28 2.44
CA LEU A 119 -3.34 13.82 2.24
C LEU A 119 -2.83 14.13 0.83
N SER A 120 -3.63 13.86 -0.21
CA SER A 120 -3.23 14.12 -1.60
C SER A 120 -3.09 15.62 -1.85
N ARG A 121 -4.09 16.42 -1.45
CA ARG A 121 -4.07 17.87 -1.61
C ARG A 121 -2.87 18.50 -0.90
N ASN A 122 -2.64 18.14 0.36
CA ASN A 122 -1.54 18.74 1.13
C ASN A 122 -0.19 18.32 0.57
N CYS A 123 -0.05 17.08 0.11
CA CYS A 123 1.18 16.62 -0.53
C CYS A 123 1.47 17.39 -1.82
N GLU A 124 0.45 17.58 -2.67
CA GLU A 124 0.55 18.37 -3.90
C GLU A 124 1.07 19.79 -3.59
N TYR A 125 0.42 20.51 -2.67
CA TYR A 125 0.85 21.87 -2.31
C TYR A 125 2.18 21.91 -1.58
N ALA A 126 2.55 20.88 -0.81
CA ALA A 126 3.85 20.84 -0.14
C ALA A 126 5.02 20.70 -1.15
N THR A 127 4.75 20.43 -2.43
CA THR A 127 5.81 20.41 -3.45
C THR A 127 6.37 21.79 -3.77
N ASP A 128 5.55 22.85 -3.62
CA ASP A 128 5.88 24.22 -4.06
C ASP A 128 5.42 25.35 -3.12
N VAL A 129 4.62 25.05 -2.10
CA VAL A 129 4.13 26.01 -1.08
C VAL A 129 4.61 25.59 0.32
N ALA A 130 5.59 26.32 0.85
CA ALA A 130 6.21 26.03 2.15
C ALA A 130 5.21 25.96 3.32
N ASP A 131 4.13 26.75 3.28
CA ASP A 131 3.10 26.75 4.32
C ASP A 131 2.33 25.41 4.43
N PHE A 132 2.42 24.56 3.40
CA PHE A 132 1.82 23.21 3.39
C PHE A 132 2.74 22.11 3.91
N GLU A 133 4.02 22.37 4.18
CA GLU A 133 4.95 21.37 4.71
C GLU A 133 4.42 20.74 6.01
N GLN A 134 4.07 21.57 7.01
CA GLN A 134 3.57 21.07 8.28
C GLN A 134 2.16 20.44 8.19
N PRO A 135 1.17 21.04 7.49
CA PRO A 135 -0.11 20.38 7.20
C PRO A 135 0.02 19.01 6.53
N PHE A 136 0.95 18.85 5.59
CA PHE A 136 1.25 17.56 4.97
C PHE A 136 1.82 16.56 5.99
N GLU A 137 2.81 16.96 6.79
CA GLU A 137 3.40 16.10 7.82
C GLU A 137 2.38 15.61 8.84
N ASP A 138 1.48 16.51 9.27
CA ASP A 138 0.42 16.20 10.23
C ASP A 138 -0.59 15.21 9.66
N GLU A 139 -1.06 15.44 8.43
CA GLU A 139 -2.02 14.56 7.77
C GLU A 139 -1.41 13.20 7.41
N PHE A 140 -0.18 13.17 6.90
CA PHE A 140 0.48 11.92 6.54
C PHE A 140 0.73 11.06 7.76
N ARG A 141 1.16 11.67 8.88
CA ARG A 141 1.27 10.99 10.17
C ARG A 141 -0.08 10.46 10.63
N TYR A 142 -1.14 11.26 10.57
CA TYR A 142 -2.47 10.89 11.02
C TYR A 142 -3.00 9.67 10.26
N ILE A 143 -3.08 9.77 8.92
CA ILE A 143 -3.60 8.71 8.06
C ILE A 143 -2.77 7.42 8.18
N ALA A 144 -1.44 7.53 8.14
CA ALA A 144 -0.58 6.35 8.27
C ALA A 144 -0.71 5.69 9.65
N SER A 145 -0.90 6.47 10.73
CA SER A 145 -1.06 5.92 12.08
C SER A 145 -2.35 5.13 12.24
N LEU A 146 -3.44 5.58 11.60
CA LEU A 146 -4.71 4.86 11.57
C LEU A 146 -4.59 3.57 10.76
N TRP A 147 -4.02 3.64 9.56
CA TRP A 147 -3.82 2.46 8.72
C TRP A 147 -2.86 1.44 9.31
N ALA A 148 -1.87 1.86 10.08
CA ALA A 148 -0.96 0.95 10.78
C ALA A 148 -1.73 0.03 11.75
N GLN A 149 -2.75 0.55 12.42
CA GLN A 149 -3.55 -0.17 13.42
C GLN A 149 -4.76 -0.89 12.83
N ALA A 150 -5.30 -0.39 11.72
CA ALA A 150 -6.49 -0.96 11.11
C ALA A 150 -6.25 -2.37 10.55
N GLU A 151 -7.14 -3.31 10.85
CA GLU A 151 -7.13 -4.67 10.30
C GLU A 151 -8.09 -4.85 9.12
N SER A 152 -8.88 -3.83 8.80
CA SER A 152 -9.80 -3.77 7.66
C SER A 152 -10.17 -2.32 7.33
N LEU A 153 -10.79 -2.09 6.16
CA LEU A 153 -11.36 -0.77 5.82
C LEU A 153 -12.39 -0.31 6.86
N ALA A 154 -13.30 -1.19 7.29
CA ALA A 154 -14.29 -0.85 8.31
C ALA A 154 -13.68 -0.55 9.70
N ALA A 155 -12.52 -1.11 10.02
CA ALA A 155 -11.79 -0.73 11.24
C ALA A 155 -11.20 0.68 11.11
N PHE A 156 -10.61 0.99 9.96
CA PHE A 156 -10.10 2.33 9.66
C PHE A 156 -11.22 3.39 9.69
N GLU A 157 -12.34 3.15 9.01
CA GLU A 157 -13.47 4.09 8.91
C GLU A 157 -14.10 4.43 10.26
N ARG A 158 -14.02 3.53 11.25
CA ARG A 158 -14.51 3.78 12.61
C ARG A 158 -13.65 4.79 13.37
N GLU A 159 -12.34 4.80 13.13
CA GLU A 159 -11.38 5.67 13.80
C GLU A 159 -11.10 6.96 13.01
N TYR A 160 -11.30 6.91 11.68
CA TYR A 160 -11.09 8.06 10.81
C TYR A 160 -12.09 9.18 11.11
N SER A 161 -11.55 10.39 11.26
CA SER A 161 -12.30 11.59 11.54
C SER A 161 -11.98 12.65 10.50
N ARG A 162 -12.94 12.88 9.59
CA ARG A 162 -12.86 13.97 8.61
C ARG A 162 -12.65 15.34 9.26
N LYS A 163 -13.21 15.55 10.45
CA LYS A 163 -12.99 16.79 11.22
C LYS A 163 -11.52 16.97 11.61
N THR A 164 -10.84 15.88 11.99
CA THR A 164 -9.42 15.92 12.33
C THR A 164 -8.57 16.16 11.09
N SER A 165 -8.84 15.43 10.02
CA SER A 165 -8.15 15.60 8.72
C SER A 165 -8.30 17.02 8.16
N ASN A 166 -9.50 17.61 8.19
CA ASN A 166 -9.73 19.01 7.82
C ASN A 166 -9.00 20.01 8.74
N GLY A 167 -8.60 19.60 9.95
CA GLY A 167 -7.82 20.42 10.87
C GLY A 167 -6.33 20.50 10.51
N HIS A 168 -5.86 19.64 9.60
CA HIS A 168 -4.53 19.68 9.02
C HIS A 168 -4.55 20.50 7.72
N ASP A 169 -5.07 21.71 7.79
CA ASP A 169 -5.02 22.70 6.70
C ASP A 169 -4.26 23.94 7.20
N ILE A 170 -3.92 24.84 6.27
CA ILE A 170 -3.37 26.14 6.65
C ILE A 170 -4.40 26.90 7.50
N ARG A 171 -3.91 27.58 8.54
CA ARG A 171 -4.72 28.41 9.44
C ARG A 171 -4.67 29.89 9.06
#